data_AF-A0A0C2T0F0-F1
#
_entry.id   AF-A0A0C2T0F0-F1
#
_cell.length_a   1.000
_cell.length_b   1.000
_cell.length_c   1.000
_cell.angle_alpha   90.00
_cell.angle_beta   90.00
_cell.angle_gamma   90.00
#
_symmetry.space_group_name_H-M   'P 1'
#
loop_
_entity.id
_entity.type
_entity.pdbx_description
1 polymer ?
#
loop_
_entity_poly.entity_id
_entity_poly.type
_entity_poly.pdbx_seq_one_letter_code
_entity_poly.pdbx_strand_id
1 'polypeptide(L)'
;IRLLHQRRITGQQIKRAHELLLDWEYEFEVKYYARLEERLHLIRPCVHAVIHLARETVRCGPLNLLAQWSLETTIGNLGGEIHQHSNPYGNLAERALLRAQINALQSLYPQFKTEKGNPRGSFELRAGYVLLRARDKKPYEISDVYELATLHNFLTEHGKPVYSSLIRWARLRLPNGDTVRCAWKELENRNTRNSRNVQVRILISMTRYLI
;
A
#
# COMPACT_ATOMS: atom_id res chain seq x y z
N ILE A 1 26.29 5.11 -0.81
CA ILE A 1 25.27 4.97 0.26
C ILE A 1 24.51 6.26 0.60
N ARG A 2 25.18 7.37 0.98
CA ARG A 2 24.51 8.63 1.37
C ARG A 2 23.53 9.17 0.31
N LEU A 3 23.89 9.07 -0.97
CA LEU A 3 22.99 9.44 -2.08
C LEU A 3 21.65 8.71 -2.02
N LEU A 4 21.67 7.40 -1.79
CA LEU A 4 20.49 6.52 -1.83
C LEU A 4 19.59 6.62 -0.60
N HIS A 5 20.08 7.17 0.51
CA HIS A 5 19.31 7.34 1.75
C HIS A 5 18.56 8.68 1.81
N GLN A 6 18.67 9.51 0.77
CA GLN A 6 17.96 10.77 0.70
C GLN A 6 16.45 10.55 0.50
N ARG A 7 15.63 11.36 1.18
CA ARG A 7 14.17 11.33 1.02
C ARG A 7 13.72 11.74 -0.38
N ARG A 8 14.49 12.59 -1.04
CA ARG A 8 14.31 13.01 -2.43
C ARG A 8 15.63 12.76 -3.14
N ILE A 9 15.58 12.06 -4.26
CA ILE A 9 16.75 11.71 -5.05
C ILE A 9 16.43 11.92 -6.52
N THR A 10 17.34 12.56 -7.26
CA THR A 10 17.17 12.80 -8.70
C THR A 10 17.67 11.62 -9.53
N GLY A 11 17.20 11.50 -10.76
CA GLY A 11 17.69 10.45 -11.67
C GLY A 11 19.20 10.50 -11.91
N GLN A 12 19.79 11.71 -11.95
CA GLN A 12 21.24 11.88 -12.05
C GLN A 12 21.97 11.37 -10.79
N GLN A 13 21.44 11.65 -9.60
CA GLN A 13 21.99 11.13 -8.35
C GLN A 13 21.88 9.59 -8.26
N ILE A 14 20.79 9.01 -8.77
CA ILE A 14 20.64 7.55 -8.85
C ILE A 14 21.70 6.95 -9.78
N LYS A 15 21.89 7.50 -10.99
CA LYS A 15 22.92 7.06 -11.93
C LYS A 15 24.31 7.13 -11.29
N ARG A 16 24.63 8.28 -10.67
CA ARG A 16 25.90 8.46 -9.98
C ARG A 16 26.08 7.47 -8.83
N ALA A 17 25.02 7.21 -8.06
CA ALA A 17 25.08 6.23 -6.99
C ALA A 17 25.28 4.81 -7.52
N HIS A 18 24.70 4.47 -8.67
CA HIS A 18 24.91 3.17 -9.32
C HIS A 18 26.36 2.97 -9.74
N GLU A 19 26.96 3.94 -10.43
CA GLU A 19 28.38 3.91 -10.82
C GLU A 19 29.29 3.71 -9.61
N LEU A 20 29.11 4.52 -8.56
CA LEU A 20 29.91 4.42 -7.33
C LEU A 20 29.78 3.07 -6.62
N LEU A 21 28.62 2.40 -6.75
CA LEU A 21 28.41 1.08 -6.17
C LEU A 21 29.05 -0.03 -7.01
N LEU A 22 29.07 0.10 -8.34
CA LEU A 22 29.80 -0.81 -9.22
C LEU A 22 31.31 -0.68 -9.02
N ASP A 23 31.83 0.54 -8.91
CA ASP A 23 33.24 0.79 -8.61
C ASP A 23 33.63 0.16 -7.26
N TRP A 24 32.77 0.33 -6.25
CA TRP A 24 32.97 -0.29 -4.94
C TRP A 24 32.93 -1.83 -4.99
N GLU A 25 31.99 -2.42 -5.73
CA GLU A 25 31.92 -3.87 -5.91
C GLU A 25 33.18 -4.40 -6.58
N TYR A 26 33.64 -3.73 -7.64
CA TYR A 26 34.89 -4.08 -8.31
C TYR A 26 36.09 -4.01 -7.37
N GLU A 27 36.23 -2.93 -6.59
CA GLU A 27 37.30 -2.83 -5.59
C GLU A 27 37.21 -3.91 -4.51
N PHE A 28 35.99 -4.23 -4.05
CA PHE A 28 35.75 -5.29 -3.08
C PHE A 28 36.13 -6.66 -3.64
N GLU A 29 35.74 -6.93 -4.89
CA GLU A 29 36.11 -8.15 -5.60
C GLU A 29 37.62 -8.29 -5.68
N VAL A 30 38.34 -7.24 -6.11
CA VAL A 30 39.80 -7.29 -6.26
C VAL A 30 40.51 -7.47 -4.92
N LYS A 31 40.09 -6.76 -3.87
CA LYS A 31 40.79 -6.75 -2.57
C LYS A 31 40.51 -7.98 -1.71
N TYR A 32 39.27 -8.47 -1.70
CA TYR A 32 38.84 -9.49 -0.72
C TYR A 32 38.57 -10.84 -1.38
N TYR A 33 37.75 -10.86 -2.43
CA TYR A 33 37.36 -12.10 -3.11
C TYR A 33 38.47 -12.63 -4.04
N ALA A 34 39.19 -11.73 -4.72
CA ALA A 34 40.20 -11.98 -5.73
C ALA A 34 39.80 -12.98 -6.83
N ARG A 35 38.49 -13.22 -7.01
CA ARG A 35 37.94 -14.25 -7.92
C ARG A 35 38.42 -15.67 -7.60
N LEU A 36 38.75 -15.92 -6.34
CA LEU A 36 39.14 -17.22 -5.83
C LEU A 36 37.93 -17.94 -5.23
N GLU A 37 37.69 -19.17 -5.68
CA GLU A 37 36.53 -19.98 -5.24
C GLU A 37 36.52 -20.19 -3.73
N GLU A 38 37.68 -20.43 -3.12
CA GLU A 38 37.84 -20.58 -1.66
C GLU A 38 37.34 -19.35 -0.86
N ARG A 39 37.30 -18.16 -1.50
CA ARG A 39 36.89 -16.89 -0.90
C ARG A 39 35.46 -16.49 -1.24
N LEU A 40 34.71 -17.32 -1.97
CA LEU A 40 33.34 -17.01 -2.38
C LEU A 40 32.42 -16.71 -1.19
N HIS A 41 32.69 -17.31 -0.02
CA HIS A 41 31.98 -17.06 1.23
C HIS A 41 32.03 -15.59 1.70
N LEU A 42 32.98 -14.78 1.21
CA LEU A 42 33.06 -13.34 1.48
C LEU A 42 32.00 -12.53 0.73
N ILE A 43 31.49 -13.04 -0.40
CA ILE A 43 30.38 -12.43 -1.16
C ILE A 43 29.05 -12.86 -0.55
N ARG A 44 28.77 -12.37 0.66
CA ARG A 44 27.47 -12.62 1.30
C ARG A 44 26.35 -11.94 0.50
N PRO A 45 25.11 -12.45 0.54
CA PRO A 45 23.97 -11.80 -0.12
C PRO A 45 23.78 -10.33 0.25
N CYS A 46 24.14 -9.93 1.48
CA CYS A 46 24.09 -8.53 1.89
C CYS A 46 25.09 -7.63 1.15
N VAL A 47 26.25 -8.15 0.76
CA VAL A 47 27.28 -7.43 -0.02
C VAL A 47 26.78 -7.24 -1.44
N HIS A 48 26.30 -8.32 -2.08
CA HIS A 48 25.75 -8.26 -3.43
C HIS A 48 24.46 -7.43 -3.50
N ALA A 49 23.62 -7.44 -2.46
CA ALA A 49 22.40 -6.63 -2.43
C ALA A 49 22.68 -5.12 -2.55
N VAL A 50 23.87 -4.66 -2.14
CA VAL A 50 24.23 -3.23 -2.17
C VAL A 50 24.19 -2.68 -3.61
N ILE A 51 24.67 -3.42 -4.59
CA ILE A 51 24.73 -2.94 -6.00
C ILE A 51 23.35 -2.76 -6.63
N HIS A 52 22.34 -3.48 -6.13
CA HIS A 52 20.96 -3.39 -6.61
C HIS A 52 20.22 -2.17 -6.07
N LEU A 53 20.70 -1.54 -4.99
CA LEU A 53 19.97 -0.48 -4.30
C LEU A 53 19.57 0.69 -5.23
N ALA A 54 20.45 1.09 -6.14
CA ALA A 54 20.17 2.20 -7.07
C ALA A 54 19.08 1.84 -8.09
N ARG A 55 19.12 0.63 -8.65
CA ARG A 55 18.12 0.16 -9.63
C ARG A 55 16.76 -0.04 -8.97
N GLU A 56 16.76 -0.62 -7.78
CA GLU A 56 15.54 -0.80 -7.00
C GLU A 56 14.93 0.54 -6.58
N THR A 57 15.76 1.57 -6.33
CA THR A 57 15.27 2.93 -6.06
C THR A 57 14.47 3.51 -7.23
N VAL A 58 14.81 3.16 -8.48
CA VAL A 58 14.01 3.54 -9.65
C VAL A 58 12.68 2.78 -9.67
N ARG A 59 12.72 1.47 -9.39
CA ARG A 59 11.56 0.58 -9.50
C ARG A 59 10.49 0.86 -8.43
N CYS A 60 10.92 1.04 -7.18
CA CYS A 60 10.01 1.08 -6.02
C CYS A 60 10.26 2.26 -5.07
N GLY A 61 11.13 3.20 -5.45
CA GLY A 61 11.51 4.34 -4.61
C GLY A 61 12.59 3.99 -3.59
N PRO A 62 13.06 4.97 -2.79
CA PRO A 62 14.13 4.78 -1.84
C PRO A 62 13.85 3.61 -0.88
N LEU A 63 14.74 2.61 -0.90
CA LEU A 63 14.52 1.33 -0.22
C LEU A 63 14.40 1.44 1.30
N ASN A 64 15.05 2.44 1.91
CA ASN A 64 14.87 2.73 3.34
C ASN A 64 13.41 3.09 3.67
N LEU A 65 12.74 3.85 2.80
CA LEU A 65 11.34 4.22 2.98
C LEU A 65 10.41 3.03 2.73
N LEU A 66 10.72 2.20 1.73
CA LEU A 66 9.96 0.98 1.45
C LEU A 66 10.06 -0.02 2.62
N ALA A 67 11.28 -0.28 3.08
CA ALA A 67 11.54 -1.17 4.20
C ALA A 67 10.88 -0.63 5.48
N GLN A 68 10.98 0.67 5.75
CA GLN A 68 10.31 1.30 6.88
C GLN A 68 8.81 1.06 6.84
N TRP A 69 8.16 1.29 5.70
CA TRP A 69 6.72 1.05 5.58
C TRP A 69 6.34 -0.42 5.85
N SER A 70 7.08 -1.37 5.26
CA SER A 70 6.84 -2.81 5.47
C SER A 70 7.06 -3.21 6.94
N LEU A 71 8.11 -2.69 7.57
CA LEU A 71 8.43 -2.95 8.98
C LEU A 71 7.37 -2.34 9.91
N GLU A 72 7.03 -1.06 9.76
CA GLU A 72 6.00 -0.39 10.56
C GLU A 72 4.65 -1.07 10.42
N THR A 73 4.27 -1.44 9.20
CA THR A 73 3.03 -2.18 8.94
C THR A 73 3.05 -3.54 9.65
N THR A 74 4.18 -4.25 9.59
CA THR A 74 4.35 -5.53 10.27
C THR A 74 4.29 -5.37 11.78
N ILE A 75 4.98 -4.36 12.33
CA ILE A 75 4.95 -4.04 13.77
C ILE A 75 3.54 -3.70 14.22
N GLY A 76 2.80 -2.86 13.50
CA GLY A 76 1.41 -2.52 13.83
C GLY A 76 0.48 -3.73 13.77
N ASN A 77 0.68 -4.61 12.77
CA ASN A 77 -0.09 -5.84 12.62
C ASN A 77 0.15 -6.80 13.80
N LEU A 78 1.42 -7.05 14.13
CA LEU A 78 1.81 -7.94 15.23
C LEU A 78 1.48 -7.35 16.60
N GLY A 79 1.70 -6.04 16.79
CA GLY A 79 1.44 -5.34 18.04
C GLY A 79 -0.04 -5.39 18.46
N GLY A 80 -0.98 -5.40 17.51
CA GLY A 80 -2.40 -5.58 17.80
C GLY A 80 -2.76 -6.98 18.32
N GLU A 81 -1.87 -7.96 18.15
CA GLU A 81 -2.07 -9.36 18.56
C GLU A 81 -1.30 -9.72 19.85
N ILE A 82 -0.37 -8.86 20.28
CA ILE A 82 0.40 -9.06 21.51
C ILE A 82 -0.45 -8.55 22.69
N HIS A 83 -0.93 -9.46 23.52
CA HIS A 83 -1.78 -9.13 24.67
C HIS A 83 -1.12 -9.43 26.02
N GLN A 84 0.06 -10.07 26.04
CA GLN A 84 0.79 -10.39 27.26
C GLN A 84 2.05 -9.53 27.42
N HIS A 85 2.00 -8.57 28.34
CA HIS A 85 3.11 -7.65 28.61
C HIS A 85 4.30 -8.30 29.35
N SER A 86 4.09 -9.40 30.07
CA SER A 86 5.14 -10.08 30.86
C SER A 86 6.04 -11.02 30.03
N ASN A 87 5.52 -11.56 28.92
CA ASN A 87 6.28 -12.40 28.00
C ASN A 87 5.88 -12.09 26.54
N PRO A 88 6.20 -10.89 26.04
CA PRO A 88 5.75 -10.44 24.72
C PRO A 88 6.33 -11.29 23.59
N TYR A 89 7.56 -11.76 23.70
CA TYR A 89 8.20 -12.58 22.67
C TYR A 89 7.61 -13.99 22.60
N GLY A 90 7.35 -14.63 23.75
CA GLY A 90 6.66 -15.92 23.78
C GLY A 90 5.24 -15.82 23.22
N ASN A 91 4.49 -14.79 23.62
CA ASN A 91 3.16 -14.54 23.07
C ASN A 91 3.18 -14.27 21.56
N LEU A 92 4.15 -13.49 21.08
CA LEU A 92 4.33 -13.24 19.65
C LEU A 92 4.64 -14.52 18.87
N ALA A 93 5.50 -15.40 19.38
CA ALA A 93 5.82 -16.67 18.74
C ALA A 93 4.57 -17.57 18.60
N GLU A 94 3.76 -17.67 19.66
CA GLU A 94 2.49 -18.40 19.64
C GLU A 94 1.50 -17.81 18.62
N ARG A 95 1.38 -16.47 18.57
CA ARG A 95 0.55 -15.78 17.57
C ARG A 95 1.01 -16.06 16.14
N ALA A 96 2.31 -16.04 15.89
CA ALA A 96 2.88 -16.34 14.59
C ALA A 96 2.62 -17.80 14.17
N LEU A 97 2.78 -18.76 15.10
CA LEU A 97 2.49 -20.17 14.86
C LEU A 97 1.02 -20.40 14.51
N LEU A 98 0.10 -19.84 15.31
CA LEU A 98 -1.34 -19.93 15.05
C LEU A 98 -1.71 -19.34 13.68
N ARG A 99 -1.13 -18.20 13.31
CA ARG A 99 -1.38 -17.58 12.00
C ARG A 99 -0.87 -18.44 10.86
N ALA A 100 0.31 -19.05 10.99
CA ALA A 100 0.84 -19.98 10.00
C ALA A 100 -0.08 -21.20 9.84
N GLN A 101 -0.56 -21.78 10.94
CA GLN A 101 -1.49 -22.91 10.94
C GLN A 101 -2.84 -22.55 10.29
N ILE A 102 -3.44 -21.41 10.66
CA ILE A 102 -4.70 -20.93 10.07
C ILE A 102 -4.53 -20.66 8.58
N ASN A 103 -3.45 -19.99 8.17
CA ASN A 103 -3.17 -19.72 6.76
C ASN A 103 -2.99 -21.02 5.97
N ALA A 104 -2.26 -22.00 6.52
CA ALA A 104 -2.10 -23.30 5.89
C ALA A 104 -3.45 -24.03 5.74
N LEU A 105 -4.27 -24.04 6.79
CA LEU A 105 -5.60 -24.64 6.77
C LEU A 105 -6.52 -23.96 5.75
N GLN A 106 -6.55 -22.62 5.72
CA GLN A 106 -7.35 -21.86 4.74
C GLN A 106 -6.84 -22.03 3.31
N SER A 107 -5.54 -22.28 3.12
CA SER A 107 -4.97 -22.56 1.81
C SER A 107 -5.32 -23.96 1.30
N LEU A 108 -5.34 -24.96 2.19
CA LEU A 108 -5.74 -26.34 1.86
C LEU A 108 -7.25 -26.47 1.70
N TYR A 109 -8.01 -25.72 2.50
CA TYR A 109 -9.46 -25.80 2.59
C TYR A 109 -10.07 -24.39 2.54
N PRO A 110 -10.21 -23.81 1.33
CA PRO A 110 -10.71 -22.45 1.15
C PRO A 110 -12.10 -22.19 1.73
N GLN A 111 -12.92 -23.23 1.94
CA GLN A 111 -14.24 -23.10 2.56
C GLN A 111 -14.21 -22.59 4.01
N PHE A 112 -13.07 -22.74 4.71
CA PHE A 112 -12.90 -22.20 6.07
C PHE A 112 -12.41 -20.74 6.08
N LYS A 113 -12.17 -20.15 4.92
CA LYS A 113 -11.84 -18.73 4.83
C LYS A 113 -13.10 -17.92 5.11
N THR A 114 -13.23 -17.44 6.35
CA THR A 114 -14.32 -16.54 6.71
C THR A 114 -14.15 -15.21 5.97
N GLU A 115 -15.09 -14.89 5.09
CA GLU A 115 -15.16 -13.54 4.54
C GLU A 115 -15.58 -12.59 5.67
N LYS A 116 -14.73 -11.60 5.95
CA LYS A 116 -15.12 -10.52 6.86
C LYS A 116 -16.25 -9.76 6.19
N GLY A 117 -17.47 -9.91 6.72
CA GLY A 117 -18.63 -9.16 6.27
C GLY A 117 -18.42 -7.65 6.32
N ASN A 118 -19.35 -6.91 5.72
CA ASN A 118 -19.24 -5.46 5.69
C ASN A 118 -19.32 -4.86 7.11
N PRO A 119 -18.51 -3.83 7.40
CA PRO A 119 -18.49 -3.24 8.73
C PRO A 119 -19.83 -2.59 9.06
N ARG A 120 -20.24 -2.63 10.33
CA ARG A 120 -21.52 -2.10 10.79
C ARG A 120 -21.79 -0.67 10.27
N GLY A 121 -22.97 -0.47 9.69
CA GLY A 121 -23.39 0.81 9.14
C GLY A 121 -22.82 1.13 7.75
N SER A 122 -22.29 0.12 7.06
CA SER A 122 -22.09 0.15 5.61
C SER A 122 -23.42 0.12 4.86
N PHE A 123 -23.40 0.62 3.62
CA PHE A 123 -24.55 0.52 2.71
C PHE A 123 -24.08 -0.03 1.37
N GLU A 124 -24.61 -1.18 0.98
CA GLU A 124 -24.28 -1.83 -0.29
C GLU A 124 -25.04 -1.16 -1.44
N LEU A 125 -24.30 -0.79 -2.48
CA LEU A 125 -24.80 -0.27 -3.74
C LEU A 125 -24.81 -1.38 -4.79
N ARG A 126 -25.33 -1.08 -5.97
CA ARG A 126 -25.27 -1.99 -7.12
C ARG A 126 -23.82 -2.23 -7.56
N ALA A 127 -23.60 -3.33 -8.28
CA ALA A 127 -22.31 -3.68 -8.89
C ALA A 127 -21.13 -3.84 -7.90
N GLY A 128 -21.39 -4.21 -6.64
CA GLY A 128 -20.34 -4.53 -5.66
C GLY A 128 -19.69 -3.31 -4.99
N TYR A 129 -20.26 -2.12 -5.18
CA TYR A 129 -19.84 -0.92 -4.49
C TYR A 129 -20.41 -0.88 -3.07
N VAL A 130 -19.62 -0.46 -2.08
CA VAL A 130 -20.09 -0.39 -0.68
C VAL A 130 -19.74 0.95 -0.06
N LEU A 131 -20.73 1.74 0.35
CA LEU A 131 -20.51 2.96 1.13
C LEU A 131 -20.13 2.57 2.56
N LEU A 132 -19.04 3.17 3.06
CA LEU A 132 -18.51 2.89 4.40
C LEU A 132 -18.65 4.10 5.32
N ARG A 133 -18.67 3.85 6.63
CA ARG A 133 -18.80 4.91 7.65
C ARG A 133 -17.72 6.00 7.53
N ALA A 134 -18.00 7.10 8.25
CA ALA A 134 -17.77 8.51 7.87
C ALA A 134 -18.88 9.04 6.95
N ARG A 135 -20.11 8.96 7.45
CA ARG A 135 -21.32 9.54 6.87
C ARG A 135 -21.75 10.72 7.72
N ASP A 136 -22.32 11.75 7.11
CA ASP A 136 -22.97 12.83 7.86
C ASP A 136 -24.07 12.26 8.79
N LYS A 137 -24.19 12.87 9.98
CA LYS A 137 -25.24 12.53 10.95
C LYS A 137 -26.55 13.26 10.64
N LYS A 138 -26.47 14.47 10.10
CA LYS A 138 -27.58 15.34 9.69
C LYS A 138 -27.45 15.65 8.19
N PRO A 139 -28.54 15.98 7.48
CA PRO A 139 -28.44 16.47 6.11
C PRO A 139 -27.48 17.65 6.02
N TYR A 140 -26.61 17.62 5.02
CA TYR A 140 -25.71 18.71 4.68
C TYR A 140 -26.44 19.62 3.69
N GLU A 141 -26.71 20.86 4.11
CA GLU A 141 -27.22 21.92 3.24
C GLU A 141 -26.09 22.43 2.35
N ILE A 142 -26.34 22.47 1.05
CA ILE A 142 -25.36 22.95 0.07
C ILE A 142 -25.48 24.48 -0.01
N SER A 143 -24.47 25.18 0.51
CA SER A 143 -24.46 26.65 0.50
C SER A 143 -23.93 27.25 -0.81
N ASP A 144 -23.12 26.50 -1.55
CA ASP A 144 -22.54 26.97 -2.82
C ASP A 144 -23.57 26.83 -3.95
N VAL A 145 -23.90 27.96 -4.58
CA VAL A 145 -24.86 28.05 -5.69
C VAL A 145 -24.41 27.23 -6.90
N TYR A 146 -23.09 27.15 -7.16
CA TYR A 146 -22.56 26.38 -8.29
C TYR A 146 -22.62 24.87 -8.04
N GLU A 147 -22.31 24.43 -6.82
CA GLU A 147 -22.48 23.02 -6.43
C GLU A 147 -23.94 22.61 -6.49
N LEU A 148 -24.84 23.47 -5.99
CA LEU A 148 -26.28 23.25 -6.01
C LEU A 148 -26.79 23.13 -7.45
N ALA A 149 -26.42 24.07 -8.33
CA ALA A 149 -26.81 24.05 -9.73
C ALA A 149 -26.29 22.78 -10.45
N THR A 150 -25.05 22.37 -10.17
CA THR A 150 -24.47 21.14 -10.73
C THR A 150 -25.25 19.90 -10.28
N LEU A 151 -25.60 19.82 -9.00
CA LEU A 151 -26.42 18.73 -8.47
C LEU A 151 -27.81 18.71 -9.12
N HIS A 152 -28.46 19.87 -9.23
CA HIS A 152 -29.80 20.01 -9.80
C HIS A 152 -29.82 19.59 -11.28
N ASN A 153 -28.81 20.01 -12.05
CA ASN A 153 -28.64 19.62 -13.44
C ASN A 153 -28.51 18.09 -13.56
N PHE A 154 -27.62 17.49 -12.77
CA PHE A 154 -27.42 16.04 -12.78
C PHE A 154 -28.70 15.27 -12.41
N LEU A 155 -29.42 15.70 -11.38
CA LEU A 155 -30.66 15.05 -10.96
C LEU A 155 -31.75 15.19 -12.02
N THR A 156 -31.89 16.37 -12.62
CA THR A 156 -32.88 16.65 -13.67
C THR A 156 -32.61 15.81 -14.92
N GLU A 157 -31.35 15.71 -15.36
CA GLU A 157 -30.93 14.87 -16.49
C GLU A 157 -31.29 13.38 -16.26
N HIS A 158 -31.23 12.93 -15.01
CA HIS A 158 -31.57 11.55 -14.63
C HIS A 158 -33.04 11.37 -14.18
N GLY A 159 -33.90 12.38 -14.40
CA GLY A 159 -35.32 12.33 -14.06
C GLY A 159 -35.60 12.16 -12.56
N LYS A 160 -34.74 12.72 -11.71
CA LYS A 160 -34.85 12.67 -10.24
C LYS A 160 -35.33 14.00 -9.68
N PRO A 161 -36.10 13.98 -8.57
CA PRO A 161 -36.49 15.21 -7.88
C PRO A 161 -35.26 15.96 -7.38
N VAL A 162 -35.39 17.27 -7.37
CA VAL A 162 -34.35 18.20 -6.96
C VAL A 162 -34.33 18.33 -5.43
N TYR A 163 -33.14 18.36 -4.84
CA TYR A 163 -32.93 18.48 -3.39
C TYR A 163 -31.96 19.63 -3.08
N SER A 164 -32.14 20.28 -1.93
CA SER A 164 -31.22 21.32 -1.41
C SER A 164 -30.22 20.78 -0.38
N SER A 165 -30.51 19.60 0.18
CA SER A 165 -29.65 18.94 1.15
C SER A 165 -29.51 17.44 0.90
N LEU A 166 -28.38 16.90 1.35
CA LEU A 166 -28.03 15.50 1.12
C LEU A 166 -27.22 14.91 2.28
N ILE A 167 -27.24 13.58 2.40
CA ILE A 167 -26.37 12.87 3.35
C ILE A 167 -25.13 12.43 2.61
N ARG A 168 -23.99 13.01 2.96
CA ARG A 168 -22.75 12.68 2.28
C ARG A 168 -22.06 11.49 2.94
N TRP A 169 -21.41 10.68 2.12
CA TRP A 169 -20.57 9.56 2.54
C TRP A 169 -19.12 9.80 2.12
N ALA A 170 -18.19 9.68 3.07
CA ALA A 170 -16.79 10.01 2.82
C ALA A 170 -15.96 8.86 2.27
N ARG A 171 -16.48 7.62 2.32
CA ARG A 171 -15.71 6.42 1.98
C ARG A 171 -16.55 5.51 1.11
N LEU A 172 -15.94 5.04 0.04
CA LEU A 172 -16.54 4.08 -0.89
C LEU A 172 -15.56 2.93 -1.10
N ARG A 173 -16.02 1.71 -0.86
CA ARG A 173 -15.32 0.50 -1.25
C ARG A 173 -15.70 0.17 -2.69
N LEU A 174 -14.69 -0.01 -3.51
CA LEU A 174 -14.80 -0.41 -4.89
C LEU A 174 -14.98 -1.94 -4.98
N PRO A 175 -15.45 -2.46 -6.13
CA PRO A 175 -15.63 -3.90 -6.32
C PRO A 175 -14.32 -4.71 -6.22
N ASN A 176 -13.16 -4.06 -6.43
CA ASN A 176 -11.85 -4.67 -6.27
C ASN A 176 -11.40 -4.78 -4.78
N GLY A 177 -12.19 -4.27 -3.83
CA GLY A 177 -11.92 -4.27 -2.39
C GLY A 177 -11.24 -3.01 -1.86
N ASP A 178 -10.71 -2.15 -2.73
CA ASP A 178 -10.05 -0.91 -2.33
C ASP A 178 -11.05 0.10 -1.77
N THR A 179 -10.60 0.92 -0.82
CA THR A 179 -11.44 1.99 -0.25
C THR A 179 -10.93 3.36 -0.68
N VAL A 180 -11.71 4.05 -1.50
CA VAL A 180 -11.49 5.46 -1.84
C VAL A 180 -12.13 6.38 -0.80
N ARG A 181 -11.57 7.59 -0.66
CA ARG A 181 -12.04 8.59 0.29
C ARG A 181 -12.31 9.92 -0.43
N CYS A 182 -13.33 10.64 0.01
CA CYS A 182 -13.62 11.98 -0.50
C CYS A 182 -12.62 13.02 0.04
N ALA A 183 -12.44 14.12 -0.69
CA ALA A 183 -11.50 15.19 -0.33
C ALA A 183 -11.80 15.81 1.05
N TRP A 184 -13.07 16.03 1.42
CA TRP A 184 -13.38 16.70 2.69
C TRP A 184 -12.78 15.95 3.89
N LYS A 185 -12.94 14.62 3.95
CA LYS A 185 -12.56 13.83 5.14
C LYS A 185 -11.08 13.50 5.11
N GLU A 186 -10.51 13.46 3.93
CA GLU A 186 -9.07 13.36 3.73
C GLU A 186 -8.34 14.61 4.27
N LEU A 187 -8.81 15.80 3.89
CA LEU A 187 -8.23 17.09 4.30
C LEU A 187 -8.37 17.31 5.81
N GLU A 188 -9.54 17.04 6.37
CA GLU A 188 -9.80 17.16 7.81
C GLU A 188 -8.85 16.28 8.63
N ASN A 189 -8.63 15.02 8.20
CA ASN A 189 -7.77 14.08 8.90
C ASN A 189 -6.27 14.26 8.56
N ARG A 190 -5.91 15.18 7.66
CA ARG A 190 -4.55 15.39 7.14
C ARG A 190 -3.86 14.11 6.64
N ASN A 191 -4.63 13.11 6.23
CA ASN A 191 -4.13 11.79 5.83
C ASN A 191 -4.31 11.57 4.33
N THR A 192 -3.47 12.23 3.54
CA THR A 192 -3.53 12.28 2.07
C THR A 192 -2.75 11.16 1.38
N ARG A 193 -1.79 10.53 2.08
CA ARG A 193 -0.81 9.61 1.47
C ARG A 193 -1.39 8.26 1.05
N ASN A 194 -2.39 7.76 1.80
CA ASN A 194 -2.99 6.43 1.59
C ASN A 194 -4.46 6.50 1.14
N SER A 195 -4.99 7.70 0.92
CA SER A 195 -6.41 7.91 0.57
C SER A 195 -6.67 7.94 -0.93
N ARG A 196 -5.64 8.19 -1.74
CA ARG A 196 -5.73 8.41 -3.19
C ARG A 196 -5.21 7.25 -4.04
N ASN A 197 -4.72 6.18 -3.43
CA ASN A 197 -4.17 5.05 -4.16
C ASN A 197 -5.25 3.99 -4.35
N VAL A 198 -5.52 3.65 -5.61
CA VAL A 198 -6.40 2.54 -6.00
C VAL A 198 -5.59 1.60 -6.87
N GLN A 199 -5.68 0.30 -6.61
CA GLN A 199 -5.07 -0.70 -7.46
C GLN A 199 -5.89 -0.83 -8.75
N VAL A 200 -5.34 -0.28 -9.84
CA VAL A 200 -5.92 -0.46 -11.17
C VAL A 200 -5.41 -1.80 -11.72
N ARG A 201 -6.31 -2.74 -11.98
CA ARG A 201 -6.00 -3.92 -12.79
C ARG A 201 -5.97 -3.48 -14.26
N ILE A 202 -4.79 -3.11 -14.74
CA ILE A 202 -4.57 -2.94 -16.17
C ILE A 202 -4.41 -4.35 -16.75
N LEU A 203 -5.44 -4.84 -17.45
CA LEU A 203 -5.31 -6.01 -18.32
C LEU A 203 -4.43 -5.60 -19.50
N ILE A 204 -3.12 -5.81 -19.36
CA ILE A 204 -2.22 -5.70 -20.50
C ILE A 204 -2.48 -6.95 -21.35
N SER A 205 -3.24 -6.76 -22.43
CA SER A 205 -3.25 -7.71 -23.54
C SER A 205 -1.82 -7.75 -24.09
N MET A 206 -1.02 -8.70 -23.64
CA MET A 206 0.21 -9.05 -24.32
C MET A 206 -0.18 -9.69 -25.65
N THR A 207 -0.34 -8.86 -26.68
CA THR A 207 -0.19 -9.33 -28.05
C THR A 207 1.26 -9.78 -28.17
N ARG A 208 1.50 -11.09 -28.04
CA ARG A 208 2.81 -11.70 -28.28
C ARG A 208 3.19 -11.37 -29.72
N TYR A 209 4.06 -10.39 -29.92
CA TYR A 209 4.86 -10.33 -31.13
C TYR A 209 5.95 -11.39 -30.97
N LEU A 210 5.71 -12.55 -31.58
CA LEU A 210 6.75 -13.50 -31.95
C LEU A 210 7.60 -12.85 -33.04
N ILE A 211 8.85 -12.52 -32.71
CA ILE A 211 9.97 -12.52 -33.66
C ILE A 211 11.09 -13.27 -32.96
#